data_AF-A0A560JRD3-F1
#
_entry.id   AF-A0A560JRD3-F1
#
_cell.length_a   1.000
_cell.length_b   1.000
_cell.length_c   1.000
_cell.angle_alpha   90.00
_cell.angle_beta   90.00
_cell.angle_gamma   90.00
#
_symmetry.space_group_name_H-M   'P 1'
#
loop_
_entity.id
_entity.type
_entity.pdbx_description
1 polymer ?
#
loop_
_entity_poly.entity_id
_entity_poly.type
_entity_poly.pdbx_seq_one_letter_code
_entity_poly.pdbx_strand_id
1 'polypeptide(L)'
;MRGPGRPRSDQARDAILDAAFQLLEENGLERFTIEGVAARSGTAKTTIYRWWPGKGALAMEALLAHAELTVPIPHTASAVSDLRTVLDGIARSFAGATGRVVASIVLAGQNDPPTLKVYHEKVVEPRRQRLRDIIERGKRNGEFRPDLHVETLVEAMYGALYTRLLIRFSPLDEPGWMDRHINQLLEGALPRPLCGQAAK
;
A
#
# COMPACT_ATOMS: atom_id res chain seq x y z
N MET A 1 -22.27 -11.16 32.02
CA MET A 1 -22.02 -12.38 31.22
C MET A 1 -20.78 -12.13 30.38
N ARG A 2 -19.70 -12.92 30.56
CA ARG A 2 -18.51 -12.86 29.69
C ARG A 2 -18.86 -13.61 28.40
N GLY A 3 -18.77 -12.95 27.25
CA GLY A 3 -19.03 -13.57 25.94
C GLY A 3 -18.08 -14.74 25.67
N PRO A 4 -18.41 -15.66 24.74
CA PRO A 4 -17.56 -16.79 24.43
C PRO A 4 -16.19 -16.28 23.98
N GLY A 5 -15.12 -16.68 24.67
CA GLY A 5 -13.76 -16.31 24.29
C GLY A 5 -13.45 -16.76 22.87
N ARG A 6 -12.74 -15.92 22.11
CA ARG A 6 -12.31 -16.21 20.74
C ARG A 6 -11.68 -17.61 20.67
N PRO A 7 -12.03 -18.46 19.68
CA PRO A 7 -11.52 -19.83 19.60
C PRO A 7 -9.98 -19.87 19.65
N ARG A 8 -9.40 -20.88 20.32
CA ARG A 8 -7.93 -21.05 20.42
C ARG A 8 -7.21 -21.03 19.07
N SER A 9 -7.91 -21.43 18.00
CA SER A 9 -7.42 -21.40 16.62
C SER A 9 -7.12 -19.98 16.14
N ASP A 10 -7.98 -19.01 16.46
CA ASP A 10 -7.79 -17.63 15.98
C ASP A 10 -6.69 -16.92 16.77
N GLN A 11 -6.57 -17.18 18.07
CA GLN A 11 -5.47 -16.64 18.88
C GLN A 11 -4.11 -17.13 18.37
N ALA A 12 -4.00 -18.40 17.99
CA ALA A 12 -2.78 -18.93 17.40
C ALA A 12 -2.48 -18.30 16.03
N ARG A 13 -3.52 -18.03 15.22
CA ARG A 13 -3.36 -17.37 13.92
C ARG A 13 -2.84 -15.95 14.08
N ASP A 14 -3.45 -15.16 14.96
CA ASP A 14 -3.03 -13.79 15.21
C ASP A 14 -1.58 -13.76 15.74
N ALA A 15 -1.24 -14.62 16.72
CA ALA A 15 0.12 -14.70 17.26
C ALA A 15 1.19 -15.06 16.19
N ILE A 16 0.82 -15.89 15.20
CA ILE A 16 1.70 -16.21 14.08
C ILE A 16 1.87 -15.00 13.14
N LEU A 17 0.78 -14.28 12.83
CA LEU A 17 0.83 -13.10 11.98
C LEU A 17 1.63 -11.96 12.62
N ASP A 18 1.48 -11.75 13.93
CA ASP A 18 2.24 -10.75 14.70
C ASP A 18 3.73 -11.10 14.72
N ALA A 19 4.07 -12.35 15.05
CA ALA A 19 5.45 -12.82 15.04
C ALA A 19 6.08 -12.71 13.63
N ALA A 20 5.30 -13.01 12.60
CA ALA A 20 5.74 -12.90 11.22
C ALA A 20 6.00 -11.45 10.83
N PHE A 21 5.10 -10.51 11.18
CA PHE A 21 5.29 -9.10 10.88
C PHE A 21 6.53 -8.52 11.57
N GLN A 22 6.73 -8.83 12.86
CA GLN A 22 7.93 -8.41 13.60
C GLN A 22 9.22 -8.93 12.95
N LEU A 23 9.24 -10.20 12.52
CA LEU A 23 10.41 -10.76 11.83
C LEU A 23 10.67 -10.11 10.47
N LEU A 24 9.62 -9.76 9.73
CA LEU A 24 9.74 -9.03 8.47
C LEU A 24 10.29 -7.61 8.71
N GLU A 25 9.84 -6.94 9.77
CA GLU A 25 10.31 -5.62 10.13
C GLU A 25 11.80 -5.64 10.52
N GLU A 26 12.22 -6.61 11.33
CA GLU A 26 13.60 -6.73 11.82
C GLU A 26 14.58 -7.15 10.71
N ASN A 27 14.19 -8.15 9.90
CA ASN A 27 15.14 -8.90 9.09
C ASN A 27 14.84 -8.88 7.58
N GLY A 28 13.66 -8.42 7.19
CA GLY A 28 13.16 -8.49 5.82
C GLY A 28 12.79 -9.90 5.37
N LEU A 29 12.18 -10.00 4.18
CA LEU A 29 11.69 -11.25 3.57
C LEU A 29 12.83 -12.23 3.19
N GLU A 30 14.03 -11.71 2.95
CA GLU A 30 15.20 -12.53 2.61
C GLU A 30 15.57 -13.48 3.76
N ARG A 31 15.68 -12.93 4.99
CA ARG A 31 15.99 -13.70 6.21
C ARG A 31 14.75 -14.25 6.93
N PHE A 32 13.57 -14.03 6.36
CA PHE A 32 12.31 -14.53 6.91
C PHE A 32 12.19 -16.05 6.74
N THR A 33 11.96 -16.78 7.85
CA THR A 33 11.85 -18.24 7.88
C THR A 33 10.64 -18.71 8.67
N ILE A 34 10.04 -19.83 8.27
CA ILE A 34 8.92 -20.45 9.00
C ILE A 34 9.38 -20.93 10.39
N GLU A 35 10.61 -21.42 10.48
CA GLU A 35 11.28 -21.79 11.73
C GLU A 35 11.34 -20.61 12.71
N GLY A 36 11.78 -19.45 12.24
CA GLY A 36 11.85 -18.24 13.06
C GLY A 36 10.47 -17.82 13.56
N VAL A 37 9.45 -17.87 12.69
CA VAL A 37 8.08 -17.54 13.07
C VAL A 37 7.52 -18.53 14.10
N ALA A 38 7.75 -19.83 13.90
CA ALA A 38 7.33 -20.87 14.84
C ALA A 38 7.96 -20.66 16.22
N ALA A 39 9.27 -20.39 16.27
CA ALA A 39 10.00 -20.13 17.51
C ALA A 39 9.46 -18.87 18.22
N ARG A 40 9.19 -17.79 17.49
CA ARG A 40 8.72 -16.53 18.07
C ARG A 40 7.25 -16.56 18.50
N SER A 41 6.39 -17.18 17.72
CA SER A 41 4.96 -17.31 18.03
C SER A 41 4.67 -18.40 19.08
N GLY A 42 5.65 -19.26 19.39
CA GLY A 42 5.46 -20.43 20.26
C GLY A 42 4.57 -21.52 19.65
N THR A 43 4.42 -21.52 18.32
CA THR A 43 3.56 -22.48 17.60
C THR A 43 4.38 -23.52 16.84
N ALA A 44 3.80 -24.69 16.60
CA ALA A 44 4.43 -25.72 15.77
C ALA A 44 4.38 -25.36 14.27
N LYS A 45 5.41 -25.74 13.51
CA LYS A 45 5.43 -25.53 12.04
C LYS A 45 4.21 -26.14 11.33
N THR A 46 3.73 -27.28 11.82
CA THR A 46 2.52 -27.95 11.29
C THR A 46 1.27 -27.07 11.39
N THR A 47 1.16 -26.26 12.45
CA THR A 47 0.10 -25.27 12.62
C THR A 47 0.19 -24.15 11.58
N ILE A 48 1.41 -23.69 11.28
CA ILE A 48 1.66 -22.65 10.26
C ILE A 48 1.33 -23.18 8.85
N TYR A 49 1.87 -24.35 8.49
CA TYR A 49 1.65 -24.95 7.16
C TYR A 49 0.18 -25.30 6.87
N ARG A 50 -0.65 -25.48 7.91
CA ARG A 50 -2.10 -25.66 7.76
C ARG A 50 -2.78 -24.45 7.14
N TRP A 51 -2.26 -23.24 7.37
CA TRP A 51 -2.85 -21.99 6.89
C TRP A 51 -2.05 -21.38 5.73
N TRP A 52 -0.72 -21.48 5.77
CA TRP A 52 0.15 -20.87 4.78
C TRP A 52 1.06 -21.92 4.13
N PRO A 53 0.91 -22.18 2.82
CA PRO A 53 1.70 -23.19 2.13
C PRO A 53 3.19 -22.84 2.00
N GLY A 54 3.59 -21.60 2.30
CA GLY A 54 4.98 -21.18 2.29
C GLY A 54 5.20 -19.79 2.88
N LYS A 55 6.47 -19.40 2.99
CA LYS A 55 6.89 -18.15 3.63
C LYS A 55 6.33 -16.89 2.96
N GLY A 56 6.19 -16.89 1.63
CA GLY A 56 5.63 -15.76 0.89
C GLY A 56 4.15 -15.52 1.23
N ALA A 57 3.35 -16.60 1.28
CA ALA A 57 1.94 -16.52 1.66
C ALA A 57 1.76 -15.99 3.09
N LEU A 58 2.56 -16.49 4.03
CA LEU A 58 2.56 -16.01 5.41
C LEU A 58 3.00 -14.55 5.50
N ALA A 59 4.06 -14.16 4.79
CA ALA A 59 4.56 -12.79 4.80
C ALA A 59 3.53 -11.80 4.25
N MET A 60 2.79 -12.19 3.19
CA MET A 60 1.73 -11.35 2.65
C MET A 60 0.59 -11.19 3.64
N GLU A 61 0.13 -12.27 4.26
CA GLU A 61 -0.95 -12.17 5.23
C GLU A 61 -0.55 -11.39 6.48
N ALA A 62 0.70 -11.53 6.94
CA ALA A 62 1.24 -10.75 8.04
C ALA A 62 1.26 -9.26 7.70
N LEU A 63 1.72 -8.90 6.49
CA LEU A 63 1.64 -7.53 5.98
C LEU A 63 0.17 -7.05 5.95
N LEU A 64 -0.76 -7.83 5.40
CA LEU A 64 -2.17 -7.42 5.30
C LEU A 64 -2.82 -7.21 6.67
N ALA A 65 -2.45 -8.01 7.67
CA ALA A 65 -2.98 -7.91 9.02
C ALA A 65 -2.49 -6.66 9.78
N HIS A 66 -1.30 -6.16 9.44
CA HIS A 66 -0.66 -5.03 10.14
C HIS A 66 -0.68 -3.73 9.34
N ALA A 67 -0.77 -3.81 8.02
CA ALA A 67 -0.92 -2.64 7.19
C ALA A 67 -2.33 -2.09 7.38
N GLU A 68 -2.43 -0.80 7.72
CA GLU A 68 -3.65 -0.02 7.58
C GLU A 68 -3.99 0.14 6.09
N LEU A 69 -4.45 -0.93 5.45
CA LEU A 69 -4.82 -0.96 4.04
C LEU A 69 -6.15 -0.27 3.78
N THR A 70 -6.92 -0.03 4.84
CA THR A 70 -8.22 0.60 4.84
C THR A 70 -8.15 1.97 5.52
N VAL A 71 -7.47 2.93 4.88
CA VAL A 71 -7.88 4.33 5.03
C VAL A 71 -9.27 4.42 4.40
N PRO A 72 -10.36 4.77 5.11
CA PRO A 72 -11.65 4.93 4.45
C PRO A 72 -11.52 5.97 3.34
N ILE A 73 -12.13 5.74 2.18
CA ILE A 73 -12.26 6.82 1.19
C ILE A 73 -13.20 7.83 1.82
N PRO A 74 -12.74 9.05 2.14
CA PRO A 74 -13.67 10.10 2.51
C PRO A 74 -14.53 10.27 1.26
N HIS A 75 -15.83 10.03 1.29
CA HIS A 75 -16.66 10.27 0.10
C HIS A 75 -17.07 11.74 0.09
N THR A 76 -16.09 12.65 -0.04
CA THR A 76 -16.37 14.10 0.01
C THR A 76 -16.88 14.60 -1.34
N ALA A 77 -17.24 15.89 -1.38
CA ALA A 77 -17.63 16.57 -2.62
C ALA A 77 -16.44 16.83 -3.57
N SER A 78 -15.18 16.52 -3.18
CA SER A 78 -14.01 16.70 -4.04
C SER A 78 -13.18 15.43 -4.17
N ALA A 79 -13.12 14.89 -5.39
CA ALA A 79 -12.23 13.78 -5.74
C ALA A 79 -10.75 14.10 -5.51
N VAL A 80 -10.32 15.33 -5.74
CA VAL A 80 -8.93 15.74 -5.46
C VAL A 80 -8.62 15.68 -3.96
N SER A 81 -9.54 16.14 -3.11
CA SER A 81 -9.41 16.05 -1.65
C SER A 81 -9.33 14.60 -1.17
N ASP A 82 -10.14 13.72 -1.76
CA ASP A 82 -10.16 12.31 -1.40
C ASP A 82 -8.88 11.59 -1.84
N LEU A 83 -8.36 11.91 -3.03
CA LEU A 83 -7.06 11.42 -3.51
C LEU A 83 -5.93 11.81 -2.54
N ARG A 84 -5.89 13.09 -2.13
CA ARG A 84 -4.91 13.57 -1.14
C ARG A 84 -4.98 12.76 0.15
N THR A 85 -6.18 12.61 0.71
CA THR A 85 -6.37 11.90 1.98
C THR A 85 -5.92 10.45 1.91
N VAL A 86 -6.27 9.74 0.82
CA VAL A 86 -5.88 8.34 0.63
C VAL A 86 -4.37 8.22 0.45
N LEU A 87 -3.78 9.05 -0.42
CA LEU A 87 -2.35 9.00 -0.69
C LEU A 87 -1.51 9.41 0.52
N ASP A 88 -1.93 10.40 1.31
CA ASP A 88 -1.29 10.78 2.57
C ASP A 88 -1.32 9.66 3.60
N GLY A 89 -2.44 8.95 3.70
CA GLY A 89 -2.52 7.77 4.57
C GLY A 89 -1.54 6.68 4.16
N ILE A 90 -1.38 6.45 2.85
CA ILE A 90 -0.39 5.51 2.32
C ILE A 90 1.03 6.00 2.58
N ALA A 91 1.31 7.28 2.38
CA ALA A 91 2.62 7.89 2.63
C ALA A 91 3.04 7.72 4.11
N ARG A 92 2.14 8.03 5.05
CA ARG A 92 2.37 7.82 6.49
C ARG A 92 2.63 6.36 6.83
N SER A 93 1.84 5.44 6.27
CA SER A 93 2.06 4.00 6.45
C SER A 93 3.45 3.58 5.94
N PHE A 94 3.85 4.08 4.78
CA PHE A 94 5.16 3.80 4.19
C PHE A 94 6.34 4.48 4.90
N ALA A 95 6.10 5.54 5.67
CA ALA A 95 7.12 6.15 6.52
C ALA A 95 7.49 5.28 7.74
N GLY A 96 6.61 4.35 8.13
CA GLY A 96 6.79 3.46 9.29
C GLY A 96 7.31 2.05 8.95
N ALA A 97 7.04 1.11 9.88
CA ALA A 97 7.40 -0.31 9.78
C ALA A 97 6.85 -0.97 8.51
N THR A 98 5.60 -0.67 8.16
CA THR A 98 4.94 -1.17 6.96
C THR A 98 5.73 -0.87 5.69
N GLY A 99 6.33 0.33 5.60
CA GLY A 99 7.19 0.69 4.46
C GLY A 99 8.42 -0.21 4.35
N ARG A 100 9.11 -0.49 5.46
CA ARG A 100 10.28 -1.40 5.48
C ARG A 100 9.89 -2.80 5.00
N VAL A 101 8.77 -3.32 5.50
CA VAL A 101 8.25 -4.63 5.11
C VAL A 101 7.91 -4.65 3.61
N VAL A 102 7.18 -3.64 3.12
CA VAL A 102 6.84 -3.52 1.68
C VAL A 102 8.09 -3.44 0.81
N ALA A 103 9.08 -2.62 1.18
CA ALA A 103 10.32 -2.49 0.43
C ALA A 103 11.06 -3.84 0.34
N SER A 104 11.11 -4.59 1.44
CA SER A 104 11.73 -5.90 1.48
C SER A 104 11.01 -6.94 0.60
N ILE A 105 9.67 -6.92 0.59
CA ILE A 105 8.86 -7.79 -0.26
C ILE A 105 9.06 -7.47 -1.74
N VAL A 106 9.02 -6.19 -2.10
CA VAL A 106 9.19 -5.77 -3.51
C VAL A 106 10.57 -6.17 -4.03
N LEU A 107 11.62 -5.99 -3.21
CA LEU A 107 12.98 -6.36 -3.56
C LEU A 107 13.13 -7.87 -3.73
N ALA A 108 12.72 -8.66 -2.73
CA ALA A 108 12.82 -10.12 -2.80
C ALA A 108 11.94 -10.71 -3.91
N GLY A 109 10.76 -10.13 -4.14
CA GLY A 109 9.82 -10.52 -5.17
C GLY A 109 10.34 -10.33 -6.61
N GLN A 110 11.34 -9.47 -6.85
CA GLN A 110 11.97 -9.37 -8.18
C GLN A 110 12.60 -10.69 -8.63
N ASN A 111 13.05 -11.52 -7.69
CA ASN A 111 13.62 -12.85 -7.95
C ASN A 111 12.64 -13.99 -7.66
N ASP A 112 11.40 -13.70 -7.25
CA ASP A 112 10.37 -14.68 -6.88
C ASP A 112 8.98 -14.27 -7.45
N PRO A 113 8.72 -14.57 -8.75
CA PRO A 113 7.48 -14.16 -9.42
C PRO A 113 6.18 -14.58 -8.71
N PRO A 114 6.07 -15.80 -8.13
CA PRO A 114 4.92 -16.17 -7.31
C PRO A 114 4.65 -15.22 -6.13
N THR A 115 5.67 -14.82 -5.38
CA THR A 115 5.50 -13.87 -4.27
C THR A 115 5.06 -12.50 -4.78
N LEU A 116 5.68 -12.01 -5.86
CA LEU A 116 5.32 -10.72 -6.44
C LEU A 116 3.88 -10.71 -6.98
N LYS A 117 3.42 -11.83 -7.55
CA LYS A 117 2.03 -12.00 -7.99
C LYS A 117 1.05 -11.86 -6.82
N VAL A 118 1.29 -12.53 -5.70
CA VAL A 118 0.43 -12.41 -4.51
C VAL A 118 0.46 -10.98 -3.95
N TYR A 119 1.63 -10.34 -3.91
CA TYR A 119 1.75 -8.95 -3.50
C TYR A 119 0.91 -8.03 -4.41
N HIS A 120 0.99 -8.22 -5.72
CA HIS A 120 0.21 -7.45 -6.68
C HIS A 120 -1.30 -7.63 -6.46
N GLU A 121 -1.77 -8.87 -6.39
CA GLU A 121 -3.19 -9.20 -6.25
C GLU A 121 -3.79 -8.75 -4.92
N LYS A 122 -3.04 -8.87 -3.81
CA LYS A 122 -3.56 -8.64 -2.46
C LYS A 122 -3.29 -7.25 -1.92
N VAL A 123 -2.25 -6.56 -2.42
CA VAL A 123 -1.82 -5.26 -1.88
C VAL A 123 -1.93 -4.16 -2.92
N VAL A 124 -1.35 -4.35 -4.11
CA VAL A 124 -1.26 -3.30 -5.13
C VAL A 124 -2.62 -3.05 -5.79
N GLU A 125 -3.30 -4.10 -6.23
CA GLU A 125 -4.53 -3.97 -7.00
C GLU A 125 -5.69 -3.36 -6.20
N PRO A 126 -5.97 -3.77 -4.94
CA PRO A 126 -7.00 -3.11 -4.13
C PRO A 126 -6.73 -1.62 -3.91
N ARG A 127 -5.45 -1.26 -3.75
CA ARG A 127 -4.98 0.12 -3.60
C ARG A 127 -5.19 0.95 -4.87
N ARG A 128 -4.85 0.38 -6.04
CA ARG A 128 -5.10 0.99 -7.36
C ARG A 128 -6.60 1.19 -7.61
N GLN A 129 -7.42 0.17 -7.34
CA GLN A 129 -8.88 0.24 -7.51
C GLN A 129 -9.48 1.40 -6.72
N ARG A 130 -9.03 1.64 -5.49
CA ARG A 130 -9.51 2.77 -4.67
C ARG A 130 -9.26 4.13 -5.33
N LEU A 131 -8.08 4.34 -5.92
CA LEU A 131 -7.81 5.58 -6.66
C LEU A 131 -8.63 5.66 -7.94
N ARG A 132 -8.81 4.55 -8.67
CA ARG A 132 -9.70 4.53 -9.84
C ARG A 132 -11.11 4.96 -9.48
N ASP A 133 -11.67 4.44 -8.39
CA ASP A 133 -13.03 4.74 -7.97
C ASP A 133 -13.21 6.24 -7.69
N ILE A 134 -12.22 6.86 -7.04
CA ILE A 134 -12.21 8.30 -6.76
C ILE A 134 -12.11 9.10 -8.06
N ILE A 135 -11.21 8.72 -8.97
CA ILE A 135 -10.99 9.41 -10.25
C ILE A 135 -12.24 9.29 -11.14
N GLU A 136 -12.82 8.09 -11.27
CA GLU A 136 -14.02 7.87 -12.07
C GLU A 136 -15.24 8.63 -11.51
N ARG A 137 -15.35 8.73 -10.18
CA ARG A 137 -16.36 9.61 -9.56
C ARG A 137 -16.10 11.08 -9.91
N GLY A 138 -14.85 11.54 -9.83
CA GLY A 138 -14.49 12.91 -10.23
C GLY A 138 -14.78 13.19 -11.70
N LYS A 139 -14.57 12.23 -12.61
CA LYS A 139 -14.94 12.34 -14.02
C LYS A 139 -16.45 12.51 -14.19
N ARG A 140 -17.27 11.71 -13.49
CA ARG A 140 -18.74 11.86 -13.51
C ARG A 140 -19.23 13.21 -12.99
N ASN A 141 -18.50 13.79 -12.04
CA ASN A 141 -18.83 15.09 -11.43
C ASN A 141 -18.23 16.29 -12.18
N GLY A 142 -17.47 16.07 -13.27
CA GLY A 142 -16.81 17.13 -14.03
C GLY A 142 -15.55 17.70 -13.37
N GLU A 143 -15.02 17.08 -12.32
CA GLU A 143 -13.76 17.48 -11.67
C GLU A 143 -12.53 17.08 -12.51
N PHE A 144 -12.64 16.01 -13.30
CA PHE A 144 -11.60 15.56 -14.23
C PHE A 144 -12.12 15.55 -15.66
N ARG A 145 -11.22 15.79 -16.62
CA ARG A 145 -11.54 15.69 -18.05
C ARG A 145 -11.99 14.26 -18.43
N PRO A 146 -12.99 14.09 -19.30
CA PRO A 146 -13.56 12.78 -19.61
C PRO A 146 -12.57 11.83 -20.31
N ASP A 147 -11.61 12.38 -21.04
CA ASP A 147 -10.53 11.68 -21.76
C ASP A 147 -9.28 11.40 -20.88
N LEU A 148 -9.33 11.68 -19.58
CA LEU A 148 -8.26 11.34 -18.65
C LEU A 148 -8.04 9.83 -18.63
N HIS A 149 -6.81 9.40 -18.95
CA HIS A 149 -6.39 8.02 -18.82
C HIS A 149 -6.10 7.70 -17.35
N VAL A 150 -7.05 7.04 -16.70
CA VAL A 150 -7.05 6.81 -15.24
C VAL A 150 -5.81 6.04 -14.79
N GLU A 151 -5.45 4.97 -15.50
CA GLU A 151 -4.32 4.12 -15.08
C GLU A 151 -2.99 4.88 -15.08
N THR A 152 -2.78 5.80 -16.03
CA THR A 152 -1.57 6.61 -16.08
C THR A 152 -1.49 7.57 -14.89
N LEU A 153 -2.63 8.15 -14.48
CA LEU A 153 -2.65 9.01 -13.30
C LEU A 153 -2.40 8.22 -12.01
N VAL A 154 -3.02 7.05 -11.88
CA VAL A 154 -2.79 6.14 -10.74
C VAL A 154 -1.33 5.70 -10.67
N GLU A 155 -0.74 5.32 -11.81
CA GLU A 155 0.66 4.93 -11.90
C GLU A 155 1.61 6.07 -11.52
N ALA A 156 1.36 7.30 -11.99
CA ALA A 156 2.16 8.46 -11.63
C ALA A 156 2.13 8.74 -10.11
N MET A 157 0.95 8.65 -9.48
CA MET A 157 0.77 8.84 -8.03
C MET A 157 1.50 7.77 -7.21
N TYR A 158 1.36 6.49 -7.57
CA TYR A 158 2.07 5.40 -6.89
C TYR A 158 3.57 5.42 -7.19
N GLY A 159 3.97 5.80 -8.40
CA GLY A 159 5.36 5.87 -8.82
C GLY A 159 6.17 6.77 -7.88
N ALA A 160 5.63 7.94 -7.51
CA ALA A 160 6.28 8.84 -6.56
C ALA A 160 6.41 8.22 -5.14
N LEU A 161 5.35 7.57 -4.64
CA LEU A 161 5.38 6.86 -3.36
C LEU A 161 6.44 5.76 -3.34
N TYR A 162 6.48 4.91 -4.37
CA TYR A 162 7.46 3.82 -4.46
C TYR A 162 8.88 4.35 -4.70
N THR A 163 9.05 5.46 -5.43
CA THR A 163 10.36 6.08 -5.60
C THR A 163 10.92 6.60 -4.28
N ARG A 164 10.09 7.30 -3.49
CA ARG A 164 10.47 7.74 -2.14
C ARG A 164 10.66 6.57 -1.17
N LEU A 165 9.94 5.46 -1.37
CA LEU A 165 10.09 4.26 -0.54
C LEU A 165 11.36 3.46 -0.85
N LEU A 166 11.61 3.16 -2.12
CA LEU A 166 12.65 2.23 -2.56
C LEU A 166 13.97 2.93 -2.84
N ILE A 167 13.92 4.08 -3.51
CA ILE A 167 15.11 4.82 -3.96
C ILE A 167 15.46 5.95 -2.99
N ARG A 168 14.54 6.33 -2.10
CA ARG A 168 14.74 7.37 -1.06
C ARG A 168 15.09 8.76 -1.64
N PHE A 169 14.52 9.14 -2.78
CA PHE A 169 14.69 10.49 -3.35
C PHE A 169 14.39 11.60 -2.34
N SER A 170 13.38 11.41 -1.48
CA SER A 170 13.01 12.32 -0.40
C SER A 170 12.19 11.58 0.67
N PRO A 171 12.05 12.10 1.89
CA PRO A 171 11.26 11.46 2.96
C PRO A 171 9.77 11.33 2.62
N LEU A 172 9.10 10.28 3.08
CA LEU A 172 7.66 10.07 2.85
C LEU A 172 6.77 10.91 3.77
N ASP A 173 7.34 11.52 4.80
CA ASP A 173 6.70 12.36 5.81
C ASP A 173 7.05 13.85 5.64
N GLU A 174 7.68 14.23 4.52
CA GLU A 174 8.03 15.62 4.21
C GLU A 174 6.78 16.53 4.18
N PRO A 175 6.70 17.59 4.99
CA PRO A 175 5.50 18.43 5.04
C PRO A 175 5.07 18.99 3.67
N GLY A 176 3.80 18.78 3.32
CA GLY A 176 3.17 19.28 2.10
C GLY A 176 3.66 18.66 0.79
N TRP A 177 4.48 17.60 0.82
CA TRP A 177 5.00 17.00 -0.42
C TRP A 177 3.88 16.39 -1.27
N MET A 178 2.86 15.79 -0.63
CA MET A 178 1.72 15.19 -1.32
C MET A 178 0.91 16.24 -2.07
N ASP A 179 0.64 17.38 -1.44
CA ASP A 179 -0.07 18.50 -2.06
C ASP A 179 0.70 19.03 -3.26
N ARG A 180 2.01 19.27 -3.11
CA ARG A 180 2.87 19.70 -4.22
C ARG A 180 2.82 18.69 -5.37
N HIS A 181 2.93 17.40 -5.06
CA HIS A 181 2.95 16.34 -6.06
C HIS A 181 1.62 16.23 -6.83
N ILE A 182 0.50 16.20 -6.12
CA ILE A 182 -0.83 16.12 -6.73
C ILE A 182 -1.12 17.38 -7.55
N ASN A 183 -0.82 18.58 -7.03
CA ASN A 183 -1.03 19.82 -7.77
C ASN A 183 -0.19 19.83 -9.05
N GLN A 184 1.07 19.42 -8.98
CA GLN A 184 1.95 19.37 -10.16
C GLN A 184 1.45 18.39 -11.23
N LEU A 185 0.91 17.23 -10.82
CA LEU A 185 0.33 16.24 -11.73
C LEU A 185 -0.97 16.73 -12.38
N LEU A 186 -1.82 17.43 -11.62
CA LEU A 186 -3.13 17.87 -12.11
C LEU A 186 -3.06 19.16 -12.94
N GLU A 187 -2.17 20.08 -12.58
CA GLU A 187 -2.04 21.38 -13.27
C GLU A 187 -1.03 21.35 -14.42
N GLY A 188 -0.11 20.37 -14.42
CA GLY A 188 0.98 20.29 -15.38
C GLY A 188 2.14 21.24 -15.06
N ALA A 189 3.29 21.01 -15.69
CA ALA A 189 4.53 21.77 -15.45
C ALA A 189 4.79 22.90 -16.46
N LEU A 190 3.98 22.98 -17.53
CA LEU A 190 4.09 24.03 -18.52
C LEU A 190 3.41 25.31 -18.01
N PRO A 191 3.92 26.49 -18.39
CA PRO A 191 3.24 27.74 -18.10
C PRO A 191 1.83 27.68 -18.67
N ARG A 192 0.82 28.05 -17.87
CA ARG A 192 -0.54 28.20 -18.39
C ARG A 192 -0.49 29.27 -19.48
N PRO A 193 -1.01 29.01 -20.69
CA PRO A 193 -1.08 30.04 -21.71
C PRO A 193 -1.84 31.23 -21.10
N LEU A 194 -1.21 32.42 -21.16
CA LEU A 194 -1.87 33.65 -20.74
C LEU A 194 -3.19 33.72 -21.48
N CYS A 195 -4.29 33.83 -20.75
CA CYS A 195 -5.62 34.01 -21.31
C CYS A 195 -5.57 35.25 -22.22
N GLY A 196 -5.51 35.05 -23.55
CA GLY A 196 -5.44 36.16 -24.51
C GLY A 196 -4.55 36.01 -25.74
N GLN A 197 -3.64 35.03 -25.84
CA GLN A 197 -2.95 34.76 -27.11
C GLN A 197 -3.62 33.60 -27.85
N ALA A 198 -4.67 33.95 -28.60
CA ALA A 198 -5.08 33.14 -29.74
C ALA A 198 -3.85 32.94 -30.64
N ALA A 199 -3.43 31.69 -30.83
CA ALA A 199 -2.40 31.35 -31.78
C ALA A 199 -2.82 31.87 -33.16
N LYS A 200 -1.98 32.73 -33.75
CA LYS A 200 -1.97 32.96 -35.20
C LYS A 200 -1.38 31.76 -35.91
#